data_AF-A0A2X2K106-F1
#
_entry.id   AF-A0A2X2K106-F1
#
_cell.length_a   1.000
_cell.length_b   1.000
_cell.length_c   1.000
_cell.angle_alpha   90.00
_cell.angle_beta   90.00
_cell.angle_gamma   90.00
#
_symmetry.space_group_name_H-M   'P 1'
#
loop_
_entity.id
_entity.type
_entity.pdbx_description
1 polymer ?
#
loop_
_entity_poly.entity_id
_entity_poly.type
_entity_poly.pdbx_seq_one_letter_code
_entity_poly.pdbx_strand_id
1 'polypeptide(L)'
;MKKFKLFLDFSTLLLISGLLFLFFFKENEEIIPESSNILTISNWDKSNSKSKVLDVIESGAKNQNIQIIKSVKDFDNKKEFFVFNSKRNNSDFIRNKTSLLTPSDLLNREIKGKYYIIGEHFNVEELTSELKKAGLTSEVEYINRNILFFELVIDNDLLVPFIFLGVLYLLYFLYDRGYNLKFYAIQKLHGFSTTRIIFHNIHIKIIYWLVLTTIFFIANILIIHIANLELDFLMFIRRFIVLLFVFACITTLLWLISYSLLLKLSIPLTLKGKKGYKFSIFMGTFTKCIMVLILSFLLAQNLNAYTKLKNIYDSEKIWQKLDNYYTLEISPNIRNSEEKQILETNIYNLIKKSEQLGGLLLKNNNIANPDKNNYIPENGNVFFYQ
;
A
#
# COMPACT_ATOMS: atom_id res chain seq x y z
N MET A 1 22.01 27.71 3.37
CA MET A 1 22.18 26.25 3.15
C MET A 1 21.80 25.37 4.33
N LYS A 2 22.10 25.73 5.60
CA LYS A 2 21.58 24.99 6.76
C LYS A 2 20.04 24.86 6.73
N LYS A 3 19.34 25.94 6.33
CA LYS A 3 17.87 25.94 6.12
C LYS A 3 17.42 24.97 5.01
N PHE A 4 18.17 24.86 3.91
CA PHE A 4 17.86 23.93 2.83
C PHE A 4 18.03 22.48 3.27
N LYS A 5 19.11 22.17 4.00
CA LYS A 5 19.29 20.82 4.57
C LYS A 5 18.17 20.46 5.53
N LEU A 6 17.83 21.38 6.44
CA LEU A 6 16.73 21.17 7.38
C LEU A 6 15.41 20.94 6.65
N PHE A 7 15.13 21.72 5.61
CA PHE A 7 13.94 21.52 4.77
C PHE A 7 13.97 20.16 4.08
N LEU A 8 15.09 19.77 3.48
CA LEU A 8 15.26 18.45 2.85
C LEU A 8 14.98 17.34 3.88
N ASP A 9 15.68 17.35 5.02
CA ASP A 9 15.54 16.36 6.09
C ASP A 9 14.09 16.30 6.63
N PHE A 10 13.45 17.45 6.80
CA PHE A 10 12.05 17.53 7.23
C PHE A 10 11.09 16.96 6.19
N SER A 11 11.20 17.38 4.93
CA SER A 11 10.37 16.88 3.83
C SER A 11 10.54 15.37 3.63
N THR A 12 11.74 14.85 3.80
CA THR A 12 12.02 13.41 3.64
C THR A 12 11.39 12.59 4.76
N LEU A 13 11.42 13.09 5.99
CA LEU A 13 10.79 12.41 7.12
C LEU A 13 9.26 12.47 7.04
N LEU A 14 8.72 13.57 6.50
CA LEU A 14 7.29 13.71 6.22
C LEU A 14 6.83 12.71 5.15
N LEU A 15 7.63 12.52 4.08
CA LEU A 15 7.36 11.51 3.06
C LEU A 15 7.42 10.08 3.63
N ILE A 16 8.42 9.77 4.47
CA ILE A 16 8.54 8.46 5.13
C ILE A 16 7.32 8.19 6.02
N SER A 17 6.89 9.18 6.81
CA SER A 17 5.69 9.10 7.65
C SER A 17 4.42 8.91 6.81
N GLY A 18 4.22 9.71 5.77
CA GLY A 18 3.07 9.59 4.87
C GLY A 18 3.00 8.23 4.16
N LEU A 19 4.13 7.73 3.68
CA LEU A 19 4.22 6.41 3.07
C LEU A 19 3.87 5.29 4.06
N LEU A 20 4.32 5.41 5.31
CA LEU A 20 3.98 4.44 6.34
C LEU A 20 2.47 4.43 6.62
N PHE A 21 1.82 5.59 6.71
CA PHE A 21 0.36 5.68 6.85
C PHE A 21 -0.36 5.06 5.65
N LEU A 22 0.04 5.40 4.42
CA LEU A 22 -0.54 4.81 3.21
C LEU A 22 -0.40 3.29 3.19
N PHE A 23 0.76 2.77 3.60
CA PHE A 23 0.99 1.34 3.70
C PHE A 23 0.08 0.68 4.73
N PHE A 24 -0.10 1.29 5.90
CA PHE A 24 -1.04 0.78 6.91
C PHE A 24 -2.49 0.78 6.42
N PHE A 25 -2.91 1.82 5.70
CA PHE A 25 -4.25 1.85 5.12
C PHE A 25 -4.44 0.76 4.06
N LYS A 26 -3.49 0.61 3.12
CA LYS A 26 -3.53 -0.44 2.10
C LYS A 26 -3.51 -1.84 2.75
N GLU A 27 -2.69 -2.05 3.76
CA GLU A 27 -2.64 -3.33 4.47
C GLU A 27 -3.97 -3.63 5.18
N ASN A 28 -4.59 -2.66 5.85
CA ASN A 28 -5.91 -2.86 6.48
C ASN A 28 -7.03 -3.09 5.44
N GLU A 29 -6.86 -2.59 4.22
CA GLU A 29 -7.77 -2.83 3.10
C GLU A 29 -7.59 -4.21 2.45
N GLU A 30 -6.40 -4.79 2.48
CA GLU A 30 -6.12 -6.06 1.80
C GLU A 30 -6.01 -7.25 2.76
N ILE A 31 -5.55 -7.03 3.99
CA ILE A 31 -5.15 -8.07 4.94
C ILE A 31 -5.78 -7.79 6.31
N ILE A 32 -6.09 -8.86 7.05
CA ILE A 32 -6.51 -8.74 8.45
C ILE A 32 -5.25 -8.60 9.33
N PRO A 33 -5.14 -7.57 10.19
CA PRO A 33 -4.03 -7.42 11.14
C PRO A 33 -3.77 -8.72 11.91
N GLU A 34 -2.50 -8.91 12.30
CA GLU A 34 -2.02 -10.14 12.98
C GLU A 34 -2.16 -11.47 12.21
N SER A 35 -2.80 -11.50 11.04
CA SER A 35 -2.83 -12.72 10.24
C SER A 35 -1.43 -13.06 9.70
N SER A 36 -1.09 -14.34 9.79
CA SER A 36 0.18 -14.92 9.35
C SER A 36 0.04 -15.61 7.99
N ASN A 37 -1.12 -16.22 7.74
CA ASN A 37 -1.37 -17.05 6.57
C ASN A 37 -2.75 -16.75 5.97
N ILE A 38 -2.88 -16.97 4.65
CA ILE A 38 -4.15 -16.95 3.92
C ILE A 38 -4.47 -18.38 3.50
N LEU A 39 -5.64 -18.86 3.90
CA LEU A 39 -6.27 -20.06 3.39
C LEU A 39 -7.19 -19.68 2.23
N THR A 40 -6.85 -20.09 1.02
CA THR A 40 -7.67 -19.87 -0.18
C THR A 40 -8.45 -21.13 -0.48
N ILE A 41 -9.78 -21.04 -0.42
CA ILE A 41 -10.68 -22.12 -0.85
C ILE A 41 -11.08 -21.86 -2.30
N SER A 42 -10.55 -22.66 -3.22
CA SER A 42 -10.74 -22.49 -4.67
C SER A 42 -11.97 -23.22 -5.19
N ASN A 43 -12.28 -24.40 -4.64
CA ASN A 43 -13.42 -25.19 -5.07
C ASN A 43 -14.10 -25.92 -3.90
N TRP A 44 -15.37 -26.25 -4.12
CA TRP A 44 -16.18 -27.08 -3.23
C TRP A 44 -16.98 -28.06 -4.09
N ASP A 45 -16.78 -29.35 -3.87
CA ASP A 45 -17.38 -30.45 -4.64
C ASP A 45 -18.85 -30.74 -4.28
N LYS A 46 -19.39 -30.05 -3.26
CA LYS A 46 -20.76 -30.22 -2.72
C LYS A 46 -21.06 -31.62 -2.19
N SER A 47 -20.05 -32.43 -1.88
CA SER A 47 -20.21 -33.77 -1.28
C SER A 47 -20.82 -33.72 0.12
N ASN A 48 -20.54 -32.67 0.88
CA ASN A 48 -21.09 -32.40 2.21
C ASN A 48 -21.98 -31.16 2.21
N SER A 49 -22.89 -31.05 3.18
CA SER A 49 -23.70 -29.84 3.37
C SER A 49 -22.84 -28.66 3.82
N LYS A 50 -23.27 -27.44 3.50
CA LYS A 50 -22.54 -26.21 3.86
C LYS A 50 -22.31 -26.07 5.36
N SER A 51 -23.33 -26.37 6.17
CA SER A 51 -23.19 -26.37 7.64
C SER A 51 -22.05 -27.30 8.08
N LYS A 52 -22.03 -28.52 7.58
CA LYS A 52 -21.01 -29.52 7.92
C LYS A 52 -19.60 -29.07 7.50
N VAL A 53 -19.48 -28.39 6.36
CA VAL A 53 -18.20 -27.81 5.92
C VAL A 53 -17.75 -26.68 6.86
N LEU A 54 -18.65 -25.79 7.27
CA LEU A 54 -18.35 -24.72 8.22
C LEU A 54 -17.97 -25.27 9.60
N ASP A 55 -18.61 -26.35 10.04
CA ASP A 55 -18.28 -27.05 11.29
C ASP A 55 -16.89 -27.70 11.24
N VAL A 56 -16.47 -28.19 10.08
CA VAL A 56 -15.10 -28.70 9.87
C VAL A 56 -14.09 -27.57 9.95
N ILE A 57 -14.37 -26.40 9.36
CA ILE A 57 -13.49 -25.22 9.48
C ILE A 57 -13.37 -24.79 10.95
N GLU A 58 -14.48 -24.74 11.68
CA GLU A 58 -14.51 -24.41 13.11
C GLU A 58 -13.75 -25.44 13.96
N SER A 59 -13.89 -26.73 13.65
CA SER A 59 -13.22 -27.82 14.36
C SER A 59 -11.72 -27.83 14.07
N GLY A 60 -11.30 -27.67 12.81
CA GLY A 60 -9.89 -27.55 12.44
C GLY A 60 -9.24 -26.34 13.09
N ALA A 61 -9.96 -25.22 13.18
CA ALA A 61 -9.52 -24.03 13.91
C ALA A 61 -9.28 -24.33 15.40
N LYS A 62 -10.23 -25.01 16.08
CA LYS A 62 -10.08 -25.41 17.49
C LYS A 62 -8.96 -26.42 17.71
N ASN A 63 -8.88 -27.45 16.88
CA ASN A 63 -7.91 -28.55 17.02
C ASN A 63 -6.48 -28.02 16.90
N GLN A 64 -6.23 -27.16 15.93
CA GLN A 64 -4.90 -26.62 15.68
C GLN A 64 -4.58 -25.37 16.48
N ASN A 65 -5.43 -25.00 17.44
CA ASN A 65 -5.22 -23.78 18.17
C ASN A 65 -5.82 -22.58 17.41
N ILE A 66 -5.74 -22.49 16.08
CA ILE A 66 -5.90 -21.26 15.28
C ILE A 66 -7.26 -20.56 15.30
N GLN A 67 -7.25 -19.25 15.00
CA GLN A 67 -8.44 -18.48 14.67
C GLN A 67 -8.46 -18.27 13.15
N ILE A 68 -9.59 -18.55 12.51
CA ILE A 68 -9.76 -18.37 11.06
C ILE A 68 -10.82 -17.29 10.85
N ILE A 69 -10.56 -16.34 9.99
CA ILE A 69 -11.45 -15.19 9.77
C ILE A 69 -11.78 -15.10 8.30
N LYS A 70 -13.08 -15.11 8.00
CA LYS A 70 -13.58 -14.84 6.67
C LYS A 70 -13.95 -13.37 6.57
N SER A 71 -13.39 -12.68 5.58
CA SER A 71 -13.84 -11.33 5.22
C SER A 71 -14.76 -11.42 4.01
N VAL A 72 -15.95 -10.82 4.12
CA VAL A 72 -16.91 -10.68 3.04
C VAL A 72 -17.14 -9.19 2.83
N LYS A 73 -17.13 -8.72 1.59
CA LYS A 73 -17.55 -7.36 1.28
C LYS A 73 -19.04 -7.40 0.94
N ASP A 74 -19.81 -6.53 1.56
CA ASP A 74 -21.20 -6.32 1.18
C ASP A 74 -21.31 -5.44 -0.08
N PHE A 75 -22.52 -5.29 -0.64
CA PHE A 75 -22.77 -4.48 -1.83
C PHE A 75 -22.31 -3.02 -1.68
N ASP A 76 -22.36 -2.47 -0.47
CA ASP A 76 -21.87 -1.13 -0.14
C ASP A 76 -20.34 -1.06 0.07
N ASN A 77 -19.58 -2.10 -0.32
CA ASN A 77 -18.15 -2.27 -0.04
C ASN A 77 -17.78 -2.28 1.46
N LYS A 78 -18.75 -2.36 2.37
CA LYS A 78 -18.51 -2.55 3.80
C LYS A 78 -17.99 -3.96 4.05
N LYS A 79 -16.88 -4.08 4.77
CA LYS A 79 -16.34 -5.38 5.15
C LYS A 79 -17.07 -5.93 6.36
N GLU A 80 -17.62 -7.12 6.22
CA GLU A 80 -18.18 -7.93 7.28
C GLU A 80 -17.23 -9.10 7.57
N PHE A 81 -17.14 -9.51 8.84
CA PHE A 81 -16.20 -10.53 9.28
C PHE A 81 -16.93 -11.67 9.96
N PHE A 82 -16.60 -12.90 9.59
CA PHE A 82 -16.98 -14.08 10.36
C PHE A 82 -15.75 -14.70 10.99
N VAL A 83 -15.84 -15.06 12.27
CA VAL A 83 -14.71 -15.52 13.08
C VAL A 83 -14.98 -16.97 13.52
N PHE A 84 -14.11 -17.87 13.06
CA PHE A 84 -14.03 -19.24 13.55
C PHE A 84 -13.10 -19.32 14.75
N ASN A 85 -13.46 -20.15 15.74
CA ASN A 85 -12.76 -20.27 17.01
C ASN A 85 -12.60 -18.92 17.75
N SER A 86 -13.70 -18.20 17.93
CA SER A 86 -13.75 -16.88 18.58
C SER A 86 -13.21 -16.84 20.02
N LYS A 87 -13.08 -17.99 20.68
CA LYS A 87 -12.57 -18.10 22.07
C LYS A 87 -11.06 -17.95 22.19
N ARG A 88 -10.31 -18.14 21.10
CA ARG A 88 -8.84 -18.26 21.15
C ARG A 88 -8.09 -16.94 21.20
N ASN A 89 -8.67 -15.85 20.68
CA ASN A 89 -7.95 -14.58 20.65
C ASN A 89 -8.87 -13.36 20.74
N ASN A 90 -8.58 -12.54 21.75
CA ASN A 90 -9.12 -11.19 21.99
C ASN A 90 -8.30 -10.17 21.20
N SER A 91 -8.16 -10.29 19.88
CA SER A 91 -7.57 -9.18 19.12
C SER A 91 -8.53 -7.99 19.25
N ASP A 92 -8.08 -6.89 19.87
CA ASP A 92 -8.88 -5.67 20.01
C ASP A 92 -9.45 -5.20 18.65
N PHE A 93 -8.73 -5.51 17.57
CA PHE A 93 -9.15 -5.29 16.19
C PHE A 93 -10.50 -5.93 15.80
N ILE A 94 -10.77 -7.15 16.25
CA ILE A 94 -12.06 -7.83 15.96
C ILE A 94 -13.14 -7.33 16.92
N ARG A 95 -12.75 -6.99 18.15
CA ARG A 95 -13.67 -6.56 19.21
C ARG A 95 -14.30 -5.19 18.95
N ASN A 96 -13.57 -4.30 18.28
CA ASN A 96 -14.01 -2.94 17.95
C ASN A 96 -14.75 -2.85 16.61
N LYS A 97 -14.82 -3.93 15.82
CA LYS A 97 -15.54 -3.91 14.54
C LYS A 97 -17.02 -4.17 14.70
N THR A 98 -17.81 -3.28 14.11
CA THR A 98 -19.27 -3.25 14.20
C THR A 98 -20.00 -4.23 13.27
N SER A 99 -19.30 -4.96 12.40
CA SER A 99 -19.86 -5.83 11.36
C SER A 99 -19.43 -7.29 11.47
N LEU A 100 -19.76 -7.93 12.61
CA LEU A 100 -19.59 -9.38 12.80
C LEU A 100 -20.79 -10.14 12.23
N LEU A 101 -20.52 -11.09 11.34
CA LEU A 101 -21.52 -11.97 10.74
C LEU A 101 -21.99 -13.03 11.74
N THR A 102 -23.28 -13.35 11.71
CA THR A 102 -23.81 -14.51 12.44
C THR A 102 -23.58 -15.80 11.65
N PRO A 103 -23.63 -16.98 12.28
CA PRO A 103 -23.55 -18.26 11.57
C PRO A 103 -24.61 -18.43 10.48
N SER A 104 -25.82 -17.89 10.70
CA SER A 104 -26.91 -17.88 9.72
C SER A 104 -26.59 -17.04 8.48
N ASP A 105 -25.94 -15.89 8.65
CA ASP A 105 -25.57 -15.03 7.52
C ASP A 105 -24.51 -15.72 6.65
N LEU A 106 -23.56 -16.41 7.28
CA LEU A 106 -22.53 -17.17 6.57
C LEU A 106 -23.10 -18.33 5.75
N LEU A 107 -24.19 -18.96 6.21
CA LEU A 107 -24.91 -19.99 5.45
C LEU A 107 -25.51 -19.44 4.14
N ASN A 108 -25.71 -18.14 4.00
CA ASN A 108 -26.18 -17.51 2.78
C ASN A 108 -25.05 -16.95 1.88
N ARG A 109 -23.82 -16.80 2.40
CA ARG A 109 -22.66 -16.26 1.65
C ARG A 109 -21.78 -17.37 1.04
N GLU A 110 -21.23 -17.20 -0.15
CA GLU A 110 -20.41 -18.24 -0.82
C GLU A 110 -19.27 -18.77 0.06
N ILE A 111 -18.98 -20.09 0.06
CA ILE A 111 -17.89 -20.70 0.86
C ILE A 111 -16.51 -20.36 0.29
N LYS A 112 -16.38 -20.28 -1.04
CA LYS A 112 -15.11 -19.99 -1.71
C LYS A 112 -14.56 -18.62 -1.31
N GLY A 113 -13.25 -18.44 -1.48
CA GLY A 113 -12.56 -17.18 -1.23
C GLY A 113 -11.42 -17.29 -0.23
N LYS A 114 -10.94 -16.12 0.22
CA LYS A 114 -9.80 -15.98 1.12
C LYS A 114 -10.24 -15.97 2.58
N TYR A 115 -9.56 -16.78 3.39
CA TYR A 115 -9.72 -16.88 4.83
C TYR A 115 -8.38 -16.53 5.48
N TYR A 116 -8.37 -15.66 6.48
CA TYR A 116 -7.17 -15.21 7.16
C TYR A 116 -6.97 -16.01 8.44
N ILE A 117 -5.78 -16.57 8.63
CA ILE A 117 -5.44 -17.37 9.81
C ILE A 117 -4.63 -16.50 10.77
N ILE A 118 -5.06 -16.47 12.04
CA ILE A 118 -4.33 -15.87 13.16
C ILE A 118 -3.82 -17.00 14.06
N GLY A 119 -2.49 -17.13 14.12
CA GLY A 119 -1.78 -18.13 14.91
C GLY A 119 -0.37 -18.39 14.40
N GLU A 120 0.58 -18.61 15.31
CA GLU A 120 2.00 -18.76 14.97
C GLU A 120 2.40 -20.20 14.63
N HIS A 121 1.69 -21.19 15.18
CA HIS A 121 2.03 -22.61 15.04
C HIS A 121 0.79 -23.43 14.72
N PHE A 122 0.73 -23.95 13.49
CA PHE A 122 -0.32 -24.85 13.04
C PHE A 122 0.21 -25.76 11.92
N ASN A 123 -0.41 -26.94 11.76
CA ASN A 123 0.01 -27.92 10.78
C ASN A 123 -0.79 -27.73 9.49
N VAL A 124 -0.14 -27.12 8.50
CA VAL A 124 -0.74 -26.80 7.19
C VAL A 124 -1.26 -28.05 6.48
N GLU A 125 -0.51 -29.16 6.51
CA GLU A 125 -0.91 -30.40 5.84
C GLU A 125 -2.12 -31.03 6.50
N GLU A 126 -2.16 -31.03 7.83
CA GLU A 126 -3.30 -31.56 8.58
C GLU A 126 -4.57 -30.75 8.32
N LEU A 127 -4.47 -29.41 8.35
CA LEU A 127 -5.61 -28.51 8.10
C LEU A 127 -6.14 -28.68 6.66
N THR A 128 -5.25 -28.69 5.67
CA THR A 128 -5.64 -28.87 4.26
C THR A 128 -6.18 -30.28 4.01
N SER A 129 -5.70 -31.31 4.72
CA SER A 129 -6.25 -32.67 4.62
C SER A 129 -7.67 -32.77 5.20
N GLU A 130 -7.96 -32.11 6.32
CA GLU A 130 -9.29 -32.09 6.93
C GLU A 130 -10.30 -31.39 6.01
N LEU A 131 -9.90 -30.26 5.43
CA LEU A 131 -10.73 -29.53 4.46
C LEU A 131 -10.95 -30.34 3.18
N LYS A 132 -9.92 -31.06 2.70
CA LYS A 132 -10.03 -31.95 1.55
C LYS A 132 -11.00 -33.11 1.78
N LYS A 133 -10.99 -33.71 2.98
CA LYS A 133 -11.97 -34.74 3.39
C LYS A 133 -13.41 -34.20 3.40
N ALA A 134 -13.58 -32.91 3.66
CA ALA A 134 -14.88 -32.24 3.60
C ALA A 134 -15.33 -31.85 2.19
N GLY A 135 -14.50 -32.08 1.16
CA GLY A 135 -14.80 -31.79 -0.23
C GLY A 135 -14.32 -30.43 -0.73
N LEU A 136 -13.36 -29.81 -0.02
CA LEU A 136 -12.78 -28.51 -0.38
C LEU A 136 -11.41 -28.67 -1.03
N THR A 137 -11.14 -27.89 -2.07
CA THR A 137 -9.76 -27.65 -2.53
C THR A 137 -9.25 -26.37 -1.91
N SER A 138 -8.21 -26.49 -1.09
CA SER A 138 -7.68 -25.39 -0.30
C SER A 138 -6.16 -25.31 -0.38
N GLU A 139 -5.63 -24.11 -0.48
CA GLU A 139 -4.20 -23.81 -0.44
C GLU A 139 -3.93 -22.81 0.68
N VAL A 140 -2.79 -22.96 1.36
CA VAL A 140 -2.38 -22.07 2.44
C VAL A 140 -1.10 -21.36 2.02
N GLU A 141 -1.17 -20.03 1.96
CA GLU A 141 -0.05 -19.17 1.59
C GLU A 141 0.40 -18.34 2.80
N TYR A 142 1.71 -18.14 2.93
CA TYR A 142 2.25 -17.23 3.93
C TYR A 142 2.13 -15.77 3.47
N ILE A 143 1.65 -14.90 4.36
CA ILE A 143 1.48 -13.48 4.05
C ILE A 143 2.83 -12.77 4.12
N ASN A 144 3.44 -12.52 2.97
CA ASN A 144 4.62 -11.68 2.89
C ASN A 144 4.24 -10.19 2.83
N ARG A 145 4.04 -9.58 4.01
CA ARG A 145 3.70 -8.16 4.15
C ARG A 145 4.74 -7.21 3.54
N ASN A 146 5.99 -7.64 3.39
CA ASN A 146 7.02 -6.84 2.74
C ASN A 146 6.81 -6.75 1.23
N ILE A 147 6.25 -7.79 0.60
CA ILE A 147 5.90 -7.75 -0.83
C ILE A 147 4.82 -6.70 -1.07
N LEU A 148 3.80 -6.63 -0.20
CA LEU A 148 2.74 -5.59 -0.29
C LEU A 148 3.32 -4.17 -0.21
N PHE A 149 4.38 -3.97 0.59
CA PHE A 149 5.08 -2.69 0.64
C PHE A 149 5.78 -2.37 -0.70
N PHE A 150 6.46 -3.35 -1.29
CA PHE A 150 7.11 -3.16 -2.59
C PHE A 150 6.09 -2.93 -3.71
N GLU A 151 4.98 -3.67 -3.72
CA GLU A 151 3.86 -3.46 -4.63
C GLU A 151 3.32 -2.05 -4.48
N LEU A 152 3.09 -1.56 -3.26
CA LEU A 152 2.67 -0.16 -3.04
C LEU A 152 3.66 0.84 -3.64
N VAL A 153 4.97 0.63 -3.47
CA VAL A 153 6.00 1.54 -4.02
C VAL A 153 6.01 1.51 -5.56
N ILE A 154 5.80 0.34 -6.17
CA ILE A 154 5.81 0.15 -7.63
C ILE A 154 4.51 0.68 -8.24
N ASP A 155 3.36 0.29 -7.70
CA ASP A 155 2.02 0.68 -8.18
C ASP A 155 1.82 2.20 -8.18
N ASN A 156 2.46 2.89 -7.24
CA ASN A 156 2.39 4.34 -7.09
C ASN A 156 3.56 5.10 -7.75
N ASP A 157 4.40 4.43 -8.55
CA ASP A 157 5.55 5.04 -9.24
C ASP A 157 6.51 5.80 -8.29
N LEU A 158 6.63 5.38 -7.02
CA LEU A 158 7.37 6.09 -5.96
C LEU A 158 8.88 5.82 -5.97
N LEU A 159 9.32 4.80 -6.71
CA LEU A 159 10.72 4.42 -6.84
C LEU A 159 11.57 5.59 -7.39
N VAL A 160 11.07 6.26 -8.42
CA VAL A 160 11.78 7.37 -9.06
C VAL A 160 11.96 8.58 -8.12
N PRO A 161 10.91 9.08 -7.44
CA PRO A 161 11.06 10.08 -6.37
C PRO A 161 12.12 9.73 -5.32
N PHE A 162 12.18 8.47 -4.88
CA PHE A 162 13.19 8.04 -3.90
C PHE A 162 14.61 8.10 -4.45
N ILE A 163 14.83 7.70 -5.71
CA ILE A 163 16.14 7.85 -6.37
C ILE A 163 16.53 9.32 -6.42
N PHE A 164 15.61 10.21 -6.83
CA PHE A 164 15.89 11.65 -6.91
C PHE A 164 16.22 12.25 -5.57
N LEU A 165 15.52 11.85 -4.52
CA LEU A 165 15.78 12.27 -3.14
C LEU A 165 17.18 11.82 -2.70
N GLY A 166 17.59 10.59 -3.03
CA GLY A 166 18.96 10.11 -2.81
C GLY A 166 20.02 10.91 -3.58
N VAL A 167 19.76 11.25 -4.85
CA VAL A 167 20.65 12.09 -5.66
C VAL A 167 20.76 13.51 -5.07
N LEU A 168 19.65 14.10 -4.62
CA LEU A 168 19.64 15.40 -3.95
C LEU A 168 20.50 15.41 -2.69
N TYR A 169 20.42 14.35 -1.86
CA TYR A 169 21.30 14.18 -0.70
C TYR A 169 22.77 14.10 -1.08
N LEU A 170 23.09 13.31 -2.10
CA LEU A 170 24.46 13.16 -2.59
C LEU A 170 25.01 14.52 -3.06
N LEU A 171 24.25 15.24 -3.89
CA LEU A 171 24.62 16.56 -4.40
C LEU A 171 24.79 17.56 -3.25
N TYR A 172 23.88 17.55 -2.27
CA TYR A 172 24.00 18.39 -1.08
C TYR A 172 25.30 18.11 -0.31
N PHE A 173 25.62 16.84 -0.03
CA PHE A 173 26.84 16.50 0.69
C PHE A 173 28.10 16.85 -0.12
N LEU A 174 28.12 16.56 -1.42
CA LEU A 174 29.23 16.94 -2.29
C LEU A 174 29.46 18.44 -2.32
N TYR A 175 28.38 19.23 -2.40
CA TYR A 175 28.46 20.68 -2.33
C TYR A 175 29.01 21.15 -0.97
N ASP A 176 28.47 20.66 0.14
CA ASP A 176 28.90 21.06 1.49
C ASP A 176 30.40 20.76 1.71
N ARG A 177 30.88 19.62 1.20
CA ARG A 177 32.31 19.30 1.21
C ARG A 177 33.12 20.19 0.29
N GLY A 178 32.64 20.44 -0.93
CA GLY A 178 33.25 21.32 -1.91
C GLY A 178 33.46 22.75 -1.38
N TYR A 179 32.44 23.30 -0.74
CA TYR A 179 32.48 24.64 -0.14
C TYR A 179 33.49 24.72 1.01
N ASN A 180 33.53 23.69 1.87
CA ASN A 180 34.41 23.64 3.03
C ASN A 180 35.81 23.05 2.74
N LEU A 181 36.21 22.89 1.47
CA LEU A 181 37.51 22.31 1.10
C LEU A 181 38.71 23.05 1.72
N LYS A 182 38.66 24.38 1.84
CA LYS A 182 39.71 25.17 2.49
C LYS A 182 39.86 24.80 3.97
N PHE A 183 38.75 24.63 4.67
CA PHE A 183 38.75 24.22 6.08
C PHE A 183 39.38 22.84 6.26
N TYR A 184 39.04 21.86 5.40
CA TYR A 184 39.66 20.53 5.44
C TYR A 184 41.14 20.55 5.05
N ALA A 185 41.55 21.42 4.14
CA ALA A 185 42.96 21.60 3.79
C ALA A 185 43.78 22.14 4.98
N ILE A 186 43.23 23.09 5.73
CA ILE A 186 43.83 23.61 6.97
C ILE A 186 43.94 22.49 8.02
N GLN A 187 42.87 21.71 8.23
CA GLN A 187 42.91 20.58 9.16
C GLN A 187 43.97 19.55 8.79
N LYS A 188 44.09 19.19 7.51
CA LYS A 188 45.15 18.30 7.03
C LYS A 188 46.56 18.88 7.24
N LEU A 189 46.72 20.20 7.09
CA LEU A 189 47.99 20.88 7.36
C LEU A 189 48.37 20.83 8.85
N HIS A 190 47.37 20.88 9.75
CA HIS A 190 47.56 20.67 11.19
C HIS A 190 47.67 19.18 11.60
N GLY A 191 47.90 18.26 10.65
CA GLY A 191 48.15 16.85 10.94
C GLY A 191 46.90 16.00 11.19
N PHE A 192 45.70 16.48 10.87
CA PHE A 192 44.50 15.65 10.97
C PHE A 192 44.49 14.57 9.89
N SER A 193 44.37 13.31 10.30
CA SER A 193 44.09 12.20 9.38
C SER A 193 42.69 12.34 8.77
N THR A 194 42.47 11.75 7.59
CA THR A 194 41.16 11.74 6.93
C THR A 194 40.07 11.15 7.82
N THR A 195 40.38 10.13 8.62
CA THR A 195 39.45 9.53 9.59
C THR A 195 39.07 10.51 10.69
N ARG A 196 40.04 11.24 11.25
CA ARG A 196 39.78 12.27 12.27
C ARG A 196 38.90 13.40 11.73
N ILE A 197 39.03 13.75 10.45
CA ILE A 197 38.18 14.74 9.76
C ILE A 197 36.74 14.21 9.55
N ILE A 198 36.59 12.91 9.27
CA ILE A 198 35.28 12.26 9.09
C ILE A 198 34.50 12.30 10.41
N PHE A 199 35.13 11.84 11.49
CA PHE A 199 34.51 11.76 12.82
C PHE A 199 34.52 13.09 13.60
N HIS A 200 35.11 14.14 13.04
CA HIS A 200 35.09 15.46 13.65
C HIS A 200 33.66 15.96 13.83
N ASN A 201 33.29 16.26 15.08
CA ASN A 201 31.96 16.72 15.48
C ASN A 201 30.81 15.77 15.10
N ILE A 202 31.06 14.46 15.05
CA ILE A 202 30.00 13.47 14.76
C ILE A 202 28.89 13.48 15.82
N HIS A 203 29.23 13.73 17.09
CA HIS A 203 28.27 13.83 18.18
C HIS A 203 27.19 14.90 17.93
N ILE A 204 27.56 16.07 17.39
CA ILE A 204 26.61 17.14 17.04
C ILE A 204 25.62 16.66 15.97
N LYS A 205 26.08 15.86 15.01
CA LYS A 205 25.22 15.30 13.95
C LYS A 205 24.29 14.22 14.49
N ILE A 206 24.77 13.40 15.42
CA ILE A 206 23.96 12.40 16.10
C ILE A 206 22.86 13.08 16.91
N ILE A 207 23.20 14.11 17.70
CA ILE A 207 22.22 14.90 18.47
C ILE A 207 21.18 15.54 17.53
N TYR A 208 21.63 16.13 16.42
CA TYR A 208 20.73 16.71 15.41
C TYR A 208 19.71 15.67 14.90
N TRP A 209 20.19 14.49 14.51
CA TRP A 209 19.33 13.42 14.02
C TRP A 209 18.38 12.90 15.10
N LEU A 210 18.87 12.68 16.33
CA LEU A 210 18.04 12.23 17.45
C LEU A 210 16.90 13.22 17.73
N VAL A 211 17.20 14.52 17.83
CA VAL A 211 16.17 15.55 18.07
C VAL A 211 15.14 15.54 16.95
N LEU A 212 15.59 15.49 15.69
CA LEU A 212 14.68 15.51 14.53
C LEU A 212 13.78 14.27 14.49
N THR A 213 14.33 13.07 14.73
CA THR A 213 13.54 11.83 14.76
C THR A 213 12.55 11.80 15.93
N THR A 214 12.93 12.33 17.10
CA THR A 214 12.04 12.38 18.26
C THR A 214 10.85 13.31 18.00
N ILE A 215 11.07 14.46 17.35
CA ILE A 215 9.97 15.37 16.95
C ILE A 215 8.99 14.65 16.02
N PHE A 216 9.50 13.96 15.00
CA PHE A 216 8.64 13.21 14.08
C PHE A 216 7.94 12.03 14.76
N PHE A 217 8.58 11.35 15.70
CA PHE A 217 7.97 10.28 16.48
C PHE A 217 6.77 10.79 17.27
N ILE A 218 6.94 11.90 18.01
CA ILE A 218 5.85 12.55 18.76
C ILE A 218 4.73 13.00 17.82
N ALA A 219 5.07 13.60 16.67
CA ALA A 219 4.08 14.04 15.69
C ALA A 219 3.24 12.88 15.13
N ASN A 220 3.85 11.73 14.83
CA ASN A 220 3.11 10.55 14.35
C ASN A 220 2.16 10.01 15.42
N ILE A 221 2.59 9.94 16.68
CA ILE A 221 1.73 9.52 17.80
C ILE A 221 0.53 10.47 17.95
N LEU A 222 0.77 11.78 17.88
CA LEU A 222 -0.30 12.78 17.95
C LEU A 222 -1.29 12.64 16.79
N ILE A 223 -0.81 12.39 15.56
CA ILE A 223 -1.68 12.16 14.40
C ILE A 223 -2.57 10.93 14.62
N ILE A 224 -1.99 9.81 15.07
CA ILE A 224 -2.75 8.59 15.35
C ILE A 224 -3.83 8.84 16.39
N HIS A 225 -3.49 9.57 17.46
CA HIS A 225 -4.43 9.87 18.54
C HIS A 225 -5.54 10.83 18.10
N ILE A 226 -5.21 11.93 17.41
CA ILE A 226 -6.17 12.94 16.96
C ILE A 226 -7.12 12.38 15.90
N ALA A 227 -6.59 11.58 14.97
CA ALA A 227 -7.38 10.99 13.90
C ALA A 227 -8.13 9.71 14.33
N ASN A 228 -8.00 9.29 15.60
CA ASN A 228 -8.60 8.08 16.17
C ASN A 228 -8.43 6.84 15.25
N LEU A 229 -7.23 6.66 14.73
CA LEU A 229 -6.95 5.59 13.77
C LEU A 229 -6.82 4.25 14.50
N GLU A 230 -7.64 3.28 14.11
CA GLU A 230 -7.55 1.88 14.56
C GLU A 230 -6.34 1.18 13.94
N LEU A 231 -5.14 1.56 14.37
CA LEU A 231 -3.88 0.96 13.93
C LEU A 231 -3.27 0.13 15.05
N ASP A 232 -2.63 -0.99 14.70
CA ASP A 232 -1.71 -1.67 15.60
C ASP A 232 -0.49 -0.78 15.85
N PHE A 233 -0.52 -0.11 17.00
CA PHE A 233 0.48 0.87 17.42
C PHE A 233 1.89 0.26 17.51
N LEU A 234 1.99 -0.99 17.97
CA LEU A 234 3.28 -1.66 18.14
C LEU A 234 3.90 -1.99 16.78
N MET A 235 3.10 -2.52 15.85
CA MET A 235 3.56 -2.74 14.47
C MET A 235 3.94 -1.44 13.79
N PHE A 236 3.18 -0.36 14.01
CA PHE A 236 3.49 0.95 13.44
C PHE A 236 4.85 1.46 13.89
N ILE A 237 5.10 1.46 15.20
CA ILE A 237 6.39 1.89 15.76
C ILE A 237 7.53 1.03 15.22
N ARG A 238 7.38 -0.29 15.21
CA ARG A 238 8.44 -1.19 14.74
C ARG A 238 8.84 -0.88 13.30
N ARG A 239 7.85 -0.69 12.41
CA ARG A 239 8.09 -0.35 11.01
C ARG A 239 8.68 1.04 10.84
N PHE A 240 8.21 2.02 11.61
CA PHE A 240 8.77 3.36 11.60
C PHE A 240 10.27 3.35 11.98
N ILE A 241 10.64 2.62 13.02
CA ILE A 241 12.05 2.45 13.44
C ILE A 241 12.87 1.80 12.33
N VAL A 242 12.35 0.75 11.67
CA VAL A 242 13.04 0.08 10.55
C VAL A 242 13.27 1.06 9.39
N LEU A 243 12.25 1.83 9.00
CA LEU A 243 12.37 2.83 7.93
C LEU A 243 13.38 3.94 8.28
N LEU A 244 13.35 4.43 9.53
CA LEU A 244 14.33 5.40 10.01
C LEU A 244 15.76 4.84 9.99
N PHE A 245 15.92 3.57 10.36
CA PHE A 245 17.23 2.91 10.32
C PHE A 245 17.75 2.78 8.89
N VAL A 246 16.92 2.32 7.95
CA VAL A 246 17.27 2.23 6.53
C VAL A 246 17.65 3.60 5.97
N PHE A 247 16.85 4.63 6.28
CA PHE A 247 17.14 6.00 5.87
C PHE A 247 18.45 6.53 6.46
N ALA A 248 18.74 6.24 7.73
CA ALA A 248 20.02 6.58 8.36
C ALA A 248 21.19 5.86 7.69
N CYS A 249 21.06 4.56 7.34
CA CYS A 249 22.09 3.82 6.60
C CYS A 249 22.36 4.43 5.22
N ILE A 250 21.32 4.77 4.46
CA ILE A 250 21.47 5.38 3.14
C ILE A 250 22.14 6.75 3.24
N THR A 251 21.65 7.62 4.12
CA THR A 251 22.19 8.98 4.27
C THR A 251 23.63 8.97 4.80
N THR A 252 23.98 8.06 5.71
CA THR A 252 25.36 7.89 6.18
C THR A 252 26.29 7.37 5.09
N LEU A 253 25.83 6.44 4.24
CA LEU A 253 26.58 5.96 3.09
C LEU A 253 26.84 7.09 2.07
N LEU A 254 25.81 7.87 1.71
CA LEU A 254 25.96 9.04 0.83
C LEU A 254 26.90 10.09 1.43
N TRP A 255 26.81 10.30 2.74
CA TRP A 255 27.69 11.18 3.48
C TRP A 255 29.16 10.71 3.43
N LEU A 256 29.42 9.40 3.58
CA LEU A 256 30.76 8.83 3.44
C LEU A 256 31.31 8.96 2.02
N ILE A 257 30.49 8.70 1.00
CA ILE A 257 30.86 8.87 -0.41
C ILE A 257 31.33 10.30 -0.68
N SER A 258 30.71 11.31 -0.06
CA SER A 258 31.12 12.71 -0.24
C SER A 258 32.56 13.01 0.20
N TYR A 259 33.12 12.21 1.12
CA TYR A 259 34.50 12.36 1.58
C TYR A 259 35.55 11.86 0.59
N SER A 260 35.14 11.17 -0.48
CA SER A 260 36.02 10.87 -1.61
C SER A 260 36.72 12.11 -2.18
N LEU A 261 36.08 13.29 -2.08
CA LEU A 261 36.66 14.59 -2.45
C LEU A 261 37.94 14.93 -1.66
N LEU A 262 38.07 14.46 -0.42
CA LEU A 262 39.25 14.72 0.40
C LEU A 262 40.47 13.88 -0.02
N LEU A 263 40.27 12.76 -0.70
CA LEU A 263 41.35 11.88 -1.17
C LEU A 263 42.17 12.53 -2.28
N LYS A 264 41.54 13.35 -3.12
CA LYS A 264 42.19 14.07 -4.23
C LYS A 264 42.68 15.48 -3.86
N LEU A 265 42.70 15.82 -2.58
CA LEU A 265 43.02 17.17 -2.10
C LEU A 265 44.53 17.42 -2.07
N SER A 266 45.02 18.32 -2.93
CA SER A 266 46.39 18.84 -2.84
C SER A 266 46.43 20.13 -2.00
N ILE A 267 46.93 20.02 -0.78
CA ILE A 267 46.94 21.09 0.24
C ILE A 267 47.46 22.44 -0.30
N PRO A 268 48.63 22.52 -0.98
CA PRO A 268 49.21 23.81 -1.36
C PRO A 268 48.37 24.57 -2.41
N LEU A 269 47.72 23.83 -3.32
CA LEU A 269 46.95 24.40 -4.42
C LEU A 269 45.51 24.76 -3.99
N THR A 270 44.97 24.06 -3.00
CA THR A 270 43.66 24.37 -2.39
C THR A 270 43.76 25.64 -1.54
N LEU A 271 44.84 25.82 -0.77
CA LEU A 271 45.08 27.02 0.03
C LEU A 271 45.28 28.26 -0.85
N LYS A 272 45.99 28.13 -1.97
CA LYS A 272 46.15 29.20 -2.97
C LYS A 272 44.91 29.46 -3.83
N GLY A 273 43.82 28.71 -3.64
CA GLY A 273 42.58 28.83 -4.42
C GLY A 273 42.69 28.37 -5.89
N LYS A 274 43.86 27.89 -6.35
CA LYS A 274 44.14 27.63 -7.76
C LYS A 274 43.58 26.30 -8.30
N LYS A 275 43.48 25.24 -7.48
CA LYS A 275 42.91 23.95 -7.92
C LYS A 275 41.39 23.81 -7.73
N GLY A 276 40.77 24.74 -7.00
CA GLY A 276 39.33 24.69 -6.72
C GLY A 276 38.45 25.08 -7.91
N TYR A 277 38.94 25.92 -8.82
CA TYR A 277 38.07 26.56 -9.82
C TYR A 277 37.54 25.59 -10.89
N LYS A 278 38.41 24.82 -11.57
CA LYS A 278 37.97 23.89 -12.64
C LYS A 278 37.11 22.75 -12.12
N PHE A 279 37.50 22.10 -11.02
CA PHE A 279 36.74 20.99 -10.45
C PHE A 279 35.44 21.47 -9.78
N SER A 280 35.44 22.64 -9.12
CA SER A 280 34.20 23.22 -8.57
C SER A 280 33.24 23.67 -9.66
N ILE A 281 33.74 24.24 -10.76
CA ILE A 281 32.92 24.55 -11.95
C ILE A 281 32.38 23.27 -12.57
N PHE A 282 33.20 22.23 -12.72
CA PHE A 282 32.75 20.93 -13.22
C PHE A 282 31.66 20.33 -12.33
N MET A 283 31.86 20.27 -11.00
CA MET A 283 30.82 19.77 -10.09
C MET A 283 29.58 20.66 -10.08
N GLY A 284 29.73 21.99 -10.17
CA GLY A 284 28.61 22.91 -10.25
C GLY A 284 27.80 22.77 -11.53
N THR A 285 28.47 22.61 -12.68
CA THR A 285 27.82 22.37 -13.98
C THR A 285 27.18 20.99 -14.04
N PHE A 286 27.88 19.95 -13.57
CA PHE A 286 27.34 18.59 -13.45
C PHE A 286 26.09 18.54 -12.55
N THR A 287 26.15 19.20 -11.38
CA THR A 287 25.00 19.31 -10.46
C THR A 287 23.82 20.00 -11.13
N LYS A 288 24.07 21.10 -11.86
CA LYS A 288 23.03 21.81 -12.62
C LYS A 288 22.43 20.93 -13.72
N CYS A 289 23.24 20.23 -14.50
CA CYS A 289 22.76 19.29 -15.52
C CYS A 289 21.88 18.20 -14.92
N ILE A 290 22.31 17.60 -13.80
CA ILE A 290 21.50 16.62 -13.07
C ILE A 290 20.19 17.26 -12.59
N MET A 291 20.24 18.45 -11.99
CA MET A 291 19.03 19.14 -11.53
C MET A 291 18.05 19.43 -12.66
N VAL A 292 18.54 19.84 -13.83
CA VAL A 292 17.69 20.03 -15.02
C VAL A 292 17.06 18.71 -15.45
N LEU A 293 17.83 17.62 -15.52
CA LEU A 293 17.29 16.30 -15.86
C LEU A 293 16.22 15.83 -14.87
N ILE A 294 16.48 16.01 -13.56
CA ILE A 294 15.51 15.69 -12.50
C ILE A 294 14.23 16.51 -12.69
N LEU A 295 14.36 17.83 -12.90
CA LEU A 295 13.22 18.71 -13.10
C LEU A 295 12.42 18.33 -14.35
N SER A 296 13.09 18.07 -15.47
CA SER A 296 12.45 17.65 -16.72
C SER A 296 11.69 16.34 -16.55
N PHE A 297 12.27 15.36 -15.85
CA PHE A 297 11.60 14.10 -15.57
C PHE A 297 10.38 14.28 -14.66
N LEU A 298 10.53 15.04 -13.56
CA LEU A 298 9.43 15.33 -12.64
C LEU A 298 8.29 16.08 -13.33
N LEU A 299 8.61 17.03 -14.23
CA LEU A 299 7.60 17.72 -15.04
C LEU A 299 6.89 16.76 -15.97
N ALA A 300 7.61 15.88 -16.68
CA ALA A 300 7.00 14.88 -17.55
C ALA A 300 6.07 13.93 -16.78
N GLN A 301 6.49 13.46 -15.60
CA GLN A 301 5.68 12.58 -14.75
C GLN A 301 4.43 13.30 -14.23
N ASN A 302 4.55 14.53 -13.76
CA ASN A 302 3.41 15.32 -13.28
C ASN A 302 2.44 15.69 -14.40
N LEU A 303 2.92 16.00 -15.60
CA LEU A 303 2.08 16.23 -16.77
C LEU A 303 1.30 14.96 -17.14
N ASN A 304 1.94 13.79 -17.12
CA ASN A 304 1.26 12.51 -17.34
C ASN A 304 0.15 12.27 -16.30
N ALA A 305 0.46 12.46 -15.01
CA ALA A 305 -0.52 12.34 -13.94
C ALA A 305 -1.71 13.32 -14.12
N TYR A 306 -1.43 14.57 -14.50
CA TYR A 306 -2.46 15.56 -14.82
C TYR A 306 -3.35 15.11 -15.98
N THR A 307 -2.78 14.56 -17.06
CA THR A 307 -3.57 14.07 -18.20
C THR A 307 -4.47 12.88 -17.80
N LYS A 308 -3.98 11.96 -16.97
CA LYS A 308 -4.80 10.86 -16.44
C LYS A 308 -5.95 11.39 -15.59
N LEU A 309 -5.68 12.31 -14.66
CA LEU A 309 -6.71 12.93 -13.82
C LEU A 309 -7.75 13.69 -14.64
N LYS A 310 -7.30 14.41 -15.68
CA LYS A 310 -8.20 15.09 -16.61
C LYS A 310 -9.12 14.10 -17.32
N ASN A 311 -8.58 12.99 -17.82
CA ASN A 311 -9.40 11.95 -18.46
C ASN A 311 -10.42 11.33 -17.50
N ILE A 312 -10.05 11.11 -16.23
CA ILE A 312 -10.96 10.63 -15.19
C ILE A 312 -12.08 11.65 -14.97
N TYR A 313 -11.74 12.93 -14.80
CA TYR A 313 -12.71 13.99 -14.58
C TYR A 313 -13.66 14.18 -15.78
N ASP A 314 -13.12 14.14 -17.00
CA ASP A 314 -13.91 14.22 -18.23
C ASP A 314 -14.84 13.00 -18.35
N SER A 315 -14.38 11.81 -17.95
CA SER A 315 -15.20 10.60 -17.89
C SER A 315 -16.29 10.69 -16.81
N GLU A 316 -15.95 11.15 -15.61
CA GLU A 316 -16.89 11.34 -14.50
C GLU A 316 -18.03 12.28 -14.90
N LYS A 317 -17.70 13.37 -15.61
CA LYS A 317 -18.71 14.30 -16.14
C LYS A 317 -19.66 13.66 -17.14
N ILE A 318 -19.20 12.65 -17.89
CA ILE A 318 -20.06 11.84 -18.78
C ILE A 318 -20.92 10.91 -17.94
N TRP A 319 -20.33 10.19 -16.98
CA TRP A 319 -21.03 9.28 -16.08
C TRP A 319 -22.12 9.96 -15.24
N GLN A 320 -21.87 11.18 -14.75
CA GLN A 320 -22.87 11.96 -13.99
C GLN A 320 -24.08 12.41 -14.85
N LYS A 321 -23.94 12.46 -16.18
CA LYS A 321 -25.03 12.82 -17.10
C LYS A 321 -25.84 11.61 -17.56
N LEU A 322 -25.31 10.41 -17.37
CA LEU A 322 -26.00 9.18 -17.69
C LEU A 322 -26.94 8.86 -16.52
N ASP A 323 -28.22 8.57 -16.80
CA ASP A 323 -29.17 8.05 -15.82
C ASP A 323 -28.67 6.72 -15.21
N ASN A 324 -29.34 6.16 -14.20
CA ASN A 324 -28.95 4.89 -13.59
C ASN A 324 -28.97 3.74 -14.63
N TYR A 325 -27.84 3.49 -15.29
CA TYR A 325 -27.65 2.37 -16.19
C TYR A 325 -27.11 1.18 -15.40
N TYR A 326 -27.85 0.07 -15.47
CA TYR A 326 -27.35 -1.21 -15.00
C TYR A 326 -26.48 -1.82 -16.10
N THR A 327 -25.20 -2.02 -15.81
CA THR A 327 -24.32 -2.81 -16.67
C THR A 327 -24.26 -4.24 -16.12
N LEU A 328 -24.51 -5.21 -17.00
CA LEU A 328 -24.44 -6.62 -16.66
C LEU A 328 -23.00 -7.07 -16.94
N GLU A 329 -22.12 -6.91 -15.95
CA GLU A 329 -20.74 -7.36 -16.07
C GLU A 329 -20.69 -8.88 -15.77
N ILE A 330 -20.76 -9.66 -16.84
CA ILE A 330 -20.44 -11.09 -16.76
C ILE A 330 -18.91 -11.14 -16.77
N SER A 331 -18.31 -11.53 -15.66
CA SER A 331 -16.87 -11.75 -15.53
C SER A 331 -16.59 -13.27 -15.54
N PRO A 332 -16.52 -13.89 -16.72
CA PRO A 332 -16.00 -15.24 -16.81
C PRO A 332 -14.50 -15.19 -16.55
N ASN A 333 -13.97 -16.25 -15.94
CA ASN A 333 -12.56 -16.43 -15.64
C ASN A 333 -11.76 -16.65 -16.94
N ILE A 334 -11.69 -15.62 -17.79
CA ILE A 334 -11.06 -15.65 -19.11
C ILE A 334 -9.69 -14.99 -19.01
N ARG A 335 -8.65 -15.76 -19.36
CA ARG A 335 -7.25 -15.34 -19.28
C ARG A 335 -6.75 -14.60 -20.54
N ASN A 336 -7.56 -14.50 -21.59
CA ASN A 336 -7.15 -13.98 -22.90
C ASN A 336 -8.09 -12.84 -23.40
N SER A 337 -7.52 -11.74 -23.89
CA SER A 337 -8.26 -10.54 -24.29
C SER A 337 -9.14 -10.74 -25.52
N GLU A 338 -8.74 -11.62 -26.44
CA GLU A 338 -9.52 -11.94 -27.65
C GLU A 338 -10.78 -12.75 -27.34
N GLU A 339 -10.66 -13.75 -26.45
CA GLU A 339 -11.81 -14.54 -26.00
C GLU A 339 -12.84 -13.69 -25.26
N LYS A 340 -12.37 -12.72 -24.45
CA LYS A 340 -13.24 -11.75 -23.77
C LYS A 340 -14.07 -10.95 -24.78
N GLN A 341 -13.45 -10.42 -25.82
CA GLN A 341 -14.12 -9.61 -26.83
C GLN A 341 -15.16 -10.39 -27.65
N ILE A 342 -14.83 -11.65 -28.01
CA ILE A 342 -15.77 -12.55 -28.69
C ILE A 342 -16.98 -12.85 -27.79
N LEU A 343 -16.73 -13.11 -26.51
CA LEU A 343 -17.79 -13.47 -25.56
C LEU A 343 -18.69 -12.27 -25.22
N GLU A 344 -18.12 -11.07 -25.04
CA GLU A 344 -18.87 -9.82 -24.90
C GLU A 344 -19.77 -9.56 -26.11
N THR A 345 -19.25 -9.79 -27.32
CA THR A 345 -20.02 -9.64 -28.57
C THR A 345 -21.16 -10.64 -28.65
N ASN A 346 -20.91 -11.90 -28.26
CA ASN A 346 -21.94 -12.95 -28.23
C ASN A 346 -23.02 -12.66 -27.18
N ILE A 347 -22.65 -12.18 -26.01
CA ILE A 347 -23.58 -11.77 -24.96
C ILE A 347 -24.41 -10.57 -25.43
N TYR A 348 -23.79 -9.54 -26.01
CA TYR A 348 -24.50 -8.39 -26.57
C TYR A 348 -25.54 -8.83 -27.61
N ASN A 349 -25.15 -9.74 -28.52
CA ASN A 349 -26.07 -10.29 -29.51
C ASN A 349 -27.19 -11.13 -28.88
N LEU A 350 -26.90 -11.86 -27.81
CA LEU A 350 -27.88 -12.64 -27.05
C LEU A 350 -28.89 -11.72 -26.33
N ILE A 351 -28.42 -10.64 -25.70
CA ILE A 351 -29.26 -9.61 -25.07
C ILE A 351 -30.16 -8.97 -26.12
N LYS A 352 -29.58 -8.49 -27.22
CA LYS A 352 -30.32 -7.86 -28.32
C LYS A 352 -31.39 -8.77 -28.91
N LYS A 353 -31.06 -10.06 -29.09
CA LYS A 353 -32.01 -11.07 -29.59
C LYS A 353 -33.08 -11.41 -28.57
N SER A 354 -32.73 -11.46 -27.28
CA SER A 354 -33.67 -11.63 -26.17
C SER A 354 -34.68 -10.48 -26.14
N GLU A 355 -34.22 -9.23 -26.18
CA GLU A 355 -35.09 -8.05 -26.20
C GLU A 355 -36.04 -8.03 -27.40
N GLN A 356 -35.53 -8.39 -28.59
CA GLN A 356 -36.37 -8.52 -29.80
C GLN A 356 -37.45 -9.59 -29.69
N LEU A 357 -37.23 -10.63 -28.88
CA LEU A 357 -38.19 -11.71 -28.62
C LEU A 357 -39.08 -11.42 -27.40
N GLY A 358 -39.05 -10.20 -26.86
CA GLY A 358 -39.81 -9.81 -25.67
C GLY A 358 -39.22 -10.32 -24.35
N GLY A 359 -38.00 -10.89 -24.38
CA GLY A 359 -37.26 -11.29 -23.20
C GLY A 359 -36.73 -10.08 -22.45
N LEU A 360 -37.38 -9.76 -21.33
CA LEU A 360 -36.97 -8.74 -20.38
C LEU A 360 -35.82 -9.26 -19.52
N LEU A 361 -34.59 -8.85 -19.81
CA LEU A 361 -33.44 -9.10 -18.94
C LEU A 361 -33.51 -8.25 -17.66
N LEU A 362 -33.94 -7.00 -17.78
CA LEU A 362 -34.24 -6.08 -16.67
C LEU A 362 -35.42 -5.19 -17.07
N LYS A 363 -36.60 -5.42 -16.47
CA LYS A 363 -37.71 -4.44 -16.51
C LYS A 363 -37.33 -3.28 -15.59
N ASN A 364 -37.56 -2.05 -16.04
CA ASN A 364 -37.26 -0.83 -15.31
C ASN A 364 -38.05 -0.78 -13.98
N ASN A 365 -37.54 -1.44 -12.93
CA ASN A 365 -38.17 -1.55 -11.61
C ASN A 365 -37.67 -0.45 -10.65
N ASN A 366 -37.26 0.70 -11.18
CA ASN A 366 -37.02 1.89 -10.35
C ASN A 366 -38.22 2.83 -10.41
N ILE A 367 -39.26 2.48 -9.66
CA ILE A 367 -39.87 3.48 -8.81
C ILE A 367 -39.58 2.98 -7.40
N ALA A 368 -38.51 3.49 -6.78
CA ALA A 368 -38.11 3.13 -5.42
C ALA A 368 -39.14 3.53 -4.33
N ASN A 369 -40.32 4.03 -4.73
CA ASN A 369 -41.51 4.29 -3.92
C ASN A 369 -42.72 4.54 -4.86
N PRO A 370 -43.45 3.52 -5.34
CA PRO A 370 -44.71 3.76 -6.04
C PRO A 370 -45.71 4.42 -5.06
N ASP A 371 -46.46 5.42 -5.54
CA ASP A 371 -47.51 6.05 -4.73
C ASP A 371 -48.43 4.99 -4.11
N LYS A 372 -48.85 5.21 -2.85
CA LYS A 372 -49.67 4.24 -2.09
C LYS A 372 -50.91 3.74 -2.86
N ASN A 373 -51.41 4.53 -3.80
CA ASN A 373 -52.61 4.26 -4.60
C ASN A 373 -52.31 3.80 -6.06
N ASN A 374 -51.06 3.48 -6.41
CA ASN A 374 -50.76 2.94 -7.72
C ASN A 374 -51.04 1.43 -7.74
N TYR A 375 -52.14 1.03 -8.36
CA TYR A 375 -52.58 -0.37 -8.45
C TYR A 375 -52.38 -0.97 -9.85
N ILE A 376 -51.51 -0.38 -10.67
CA ILE A 376 -51.23 -0.91 -12.00
C ILE A 376 -50.52 -2.26 -11.84
N PRO A 377 -51.04 -3.37 -12.42
CA PRO A 377 -50.51 -4.73 -12.22
C PRO A 377 -49.02 -4.89 -12.54
N GLU A 378 -48.55 -4.05 -13.45
CA GLU A 378 -47.23 -4.16 -14.04
C GLU A 378 -46.14 -3.45 -13.21
N ASN A 379 -46.49 -2.37 -12.49
CA ASN A 379 -45.55 -1.43 -11.84
C ASN A 379 -46.11 -0.81 -10.51
N GLY A 380 -47.24 -1.28 -9.98
CA GLY A 380 -47.92 -0.75 -8.80
C GLY A 380 -47.83 -1.67 -7.56
N ASN A 381 -48.43 -1.24 -6.44
CA ASN A 381 -48.52 -1.98 -5.17
C ASN A 381 -49.56 -3.10 -5.22
N VAL A 382 -49.39 -4.07 -6.13
CA VAL A 382 -50.27 -5.23 -6.22
C VAL A 382 -49.43 -6.50 -6.29
N PHE A 383 -49.60 -7.39 -5.32
CA PHE A 383 -49.05 -8.75 -5.34
C PHE A 383 -50.12 -9.71 -5.86
N PHE A 384 -49.84 -10.44 -6.95
CA PHE A 384 -50.67 -11.56 -7.38
C PHE A 384 -50.17 -12.85 -6.72
N TYR A 385 -51.10 -13.55 -6.05
CA TYR A 385 -50.90 -14.91 -5.60
C TYR A 385 -51.52 -15.84 -6.65
N GLN A 386 -50.71 -16.73 -7.23
CA GLN A 386 -51.18 -17.78 -8.13
C GLN A 386 -50.77 -19.13 -7.60
#